data_AF-A0AAD6IH13-F1
#
_entry.id   AF-A0AAD6IH13-F1
#
_cell.length_a   1.000
_cell.length_b   1.000
_cell.length_c   1.000
_cell.angle_alpha   90.00
_cell.angle_beta   90.00
_cell.angle_gamma   90.00
#
_symmetry.space_group_name_H-M   'P 1'
#
loop_
_entity.id
_entity.type
_entity.pdbx_description
1 polymer ?
#
loop_
_entity_poly.entity_id
_entity_poly.type
_entity_poly.pdbx_seq_one_letter_code
_entity_poly.pdbx_strand_id
1 'polypeptide(L)'
;MISQLPYRTYKIFCIIIALCVSYILVSFFLGDTADTLWPQQQSHFLQSGIRDGALDHIFNTTLGFEHIYAIGLKERTDKRDFLTVSASVSGFEVEWLDGVRPQELQQKALPKGYNLSLTEPNAIGCWRAHMNALNNVLLNSYSTALILEDDADWDVNIKAQLREFARGLHSLKGNSKPSKQTPYGTDWDLLWIGGCSTGPDTNETRYYAIPDDPTAPSVQNRGTWSGPLDSWKEIFPEDSTRFVYRAREGCCTYGYAVTNRGARKILTALAIDHIEAPVDNAMSELCGGLGDRQRIECFAPFPNLIGTYRQAGPAYKDSDINTGDQTIHEEVSHNMVYSTRCNIHRLISDEETVFSQWGNDSAWSPGEIRPKEFVYPRGYLVN
;
A
#
# COMPACT_ATOMS: atom_id res chain seq x y z
N MET A 1 -16.45 -77.90 30.49
CA MET A 1 -15.17 -78.19 29.82
C MET A 1 -14.68 -76.89 29.20
N ILE A 2 -13.68 -76.26 29.82
CA ILE A 2 -13.17 -74.93 29.45
C ILE A 2 -12.24 -75.12 28.25
N SER A 3 -12.65 -74.61 27.09
CA SER A 3 -11.85 -74.67 25.86
C SER A 3 -10.67 -73.71 25.98
N GLN A 4 -9.47 -74.26 26.10
CA GLN A 4 -8.22 -73.50 26.06
C GLN A 4 -8.03 -72.89 24.67
N LEU A 5 -8.03 -71.56 24.58
CA LEU A 5 -7.59 -70.84 23.40
C LEU A 5 -6.11 -71.18 23.12
N PRO A 6 -5.72 -71.47 21.86
CA PRO A 6 -4.36 -71.88 21.55
C PRO A 6 -3.38 -70.76 21.91
N TYR A 7 -2.27 -71.13 22.56
CA TYR A 7 -1.18 -70.26 23.05
C TYR A 7 -0.68 -69.21 22.02
N ARG A 8 -0.83 -69.50 20.73
CA ARG A 8 -0.50 -68.59 19.62
C ARG A 8 -1.44 -67.38 19.53
N THR A 9 -2.74 -67.59 19.77
CA THR A 9 -3.77 -66.53 19.80
C THR A 9 -3.57 -65.60 20.99
N TYR A 10 -3.15 -66.14 22.14
CA TYR A 10 -2.82 -65.34 23.32
C TYR A 10 -1.61 -64.42 23.10
N LYS A 11 -0.55 -64.92 22.45
CA LYS A 11 0.63 -64.09 22.10
C LYS A 11 0.28 -62.97 21.12
N ILE A 12 -0.52 -63.24 20.10
CA ILE A 12 -0.96 -62.22 19.14
C ILE A 12 -1.81 -61.16 19.85
N PHE A 13 -2.72 -61.58 20.73
CA PHE A 13 -3.54 -60.67 21.52
C PHE A 13 -2.71 -59.79 22.47
N CYS A 14 -1.69 -60.35 23.13
CA CYS A 14 -0.77 -59.58 23.96
C CYS A 14 0.08 -58.57 23.16
N ILE A 15 0.51 -58.92 21.95
CA ILE A 15 1.25 -57.98 21.08
C ILE A 15 0.34 -56.85 20.60
N ILE A 16 -0.90 -57.15 20.22
CA ILE A 16 -1.88 -56.12 19.83
C ILE A 16 -2.17 -55.18 21.00
N ILE A 17 -2.36 -55.71 22.22
CA ILE A 17 -2.55 -54.88 23.42
C ILE A 17 -1.32 -54.02 23.68
N ALA A 18 -0.11 -54.57 23.59
CA ALA A 18 1.12 -53.82 23.80
C ALA A 18 1.28 -52.68 22.77
N LEU A 19 0.93 -52.92 21.51
CA LEU A 19 0.94 -51.90 20.44
C LEU A 19 -0.14 -50.83 20.66
N CYS A 20 -1.33 -51.22 21.10
CA CYS A 20 -2.40 -50.27 21.45
C CYS A 20 -2.02 -49.41 22.66
N VAL A 21 -1.42 -50.00 23.69
CA VAL A 21 -0.95 -49.27 24.87
C VAL A 21 0.23 -48.35 24.51
N SER A 22 1.17 -48.79 23.67
CA SER A 22 2.24 -47.91 23.19
C SER A 22 1.71 -46.78 22.33
N TYR A 23 0.71 -47.03 21.48
CA TYR A 23 0.06 -45.99 20.68
C TYR A 23 -0.67 -44.98 21.57
N ILE A 24 -1.41 -45.43 22.59
CA ILE A 24 -2.10 -44.55 23.54
C ILE A 24 -1.10 -43.72 24.35
N LEU A 25 -0.01 -44.33 24.83
CA LEU A 25 1.04 -43.61 25.57
C LEU A 25 1.76 -42.59 24.69
N VAL A 26 2.12 -42.95 23.45
CA VAL A 26 2.72 -42.01 22.48
C VAL A 26 1.75 -40.89 22.13
N SER A 27 0.45 -41.18 22.01
CA SER A 27 -0.60 -40.18 21.77
C SER A 27 -0.80 -39.24 22.96
N PHE A 28 -0.64 -39.74 24.19
CA PHE A 28 -0.74 -38.92 25.41
C PHE A 28 0.49 -38.03 25.59
N PHE A 29 1.69 -38.56 25.34
CA PHE A 29 2.94 -37.79 25.45
C PHE A 29 3.18 -36.81 24.28
N LEU A 30 2.70 -37.14 23.07
CA LEU A 30 2.71 -36.20 21.93
C LEU A 30 1.49 -35.27 21.91
N GLY A 31 0.36 -35.64 22.54
CA GLY A 31 -0.82 -34.79 22.65
C GLY A 31 -0.57 -33.53 23.47
N ASP A 32 0.09 -33.67 24.63
CA ASP A 32 0.42 -32.53 25.51
C ASP A 32 1.48 -31.58 24.90
N THR A 33 2.27 -32.05 23.92
CA THR A 33 3.26 -31.22 23.20
C THR A 33 2.74 -30.68 21.87
N ALA A 34 1.79 -31.36 21.23
CA ALA A 34 1.13 -30.87 20.02
C ALA A 34 0.12 -29.76 20.32
N ASP A 35 -0.54 -29.79 21.47
CA ASP A 35 -1.50 -28.75 21.88
C ASP A 35 -0.82 -27.43 22.31
N THR A 36 0.51 -27.39 22.45
CA THR A 36 1.27 -26.17 22.75
C THR A 36 2.08 -25.61 21.56
N LEU A 37 2.21 -26.37 20.47
CA LEU A 37 2.97 -25.96 19.26
C LEU A 37 2.12 -25.86 17.99
N TRP A 38 0.82 -26.17 18.05
CA TRP A 38 -0.08 -26.14 16.88
C TRP A 38 -1.46 -25.42 17.00
N PRO A 39 -1.84 -24.63 18.04
CA PRO A 39 -3.18 -24.00 18.04
C PRO A 39 -3.37 -22.69 17.26
N GLN A 40 -2.38 -22.17 16.53
CA GLN A 40 -2.55 -20.90 15.77
C GLN A 40 -2.67 -21.08 14.25
N GLN A 41 -2.10 -22.14 13.66
CA GLN A 41 -2.03 -22.20 12.19
C GLN A 41 -3.32 -22.70 11.52
N GLN A 42 -4.22 -23.40 12.25
CA GLN A 42 -5.43 -24.00 11.65
C GLN A 42 -6.69 -23.14 11.74
N SER A 43 -6.75 -22.12 12.61
CA SER A 43 -7.93 -21.24 12.75
C SER A 43 -8.01 -20.14 11.68
N HIS A 44 -6.92 -19.88 10.94
CA HIS A 44 -6.89 -18.87 9.88
C HIS A 44 -7.46 -19.34 8.53
N PHE A 45 -7.67 -20.64 8.34
CA PHE A 45 -8.12 -21.21 7.05
C PHE A 45 -9.63 -21.13 6.78
N LEU A 46 -10.44 -20.61 7.72
CA LEU A 46 -11.90 -20.58 7.63
C LEU A 46 -12.53 -19.17 7.53
N GLN A 47 -11.77 -18.16 7.12
CA GLN A 47 -12.41 -16.97 6.54
C GLN A 47 -12.81 -17.30 5.10
N SER A 48 -14.09 -17.12 4.75
CA SER A 48 -14.53 -17.21 3.36
C SER A 48 -13.85 -16.09 2.56
N GLY A 49 -12.64 -16.35 2.09
CA GLY A 49 -11.80 -15.37 1.45
C GLY A 49 -12.46 -14.84 0.19
N ILE A 50 -12.36 -13.53 -0.03
CA ILE A 50 -12.70 -12.90 -1.31
C ILE A 50 -11.98 -13.70 -2.40
N ARG A 51 -12.70 -14.17 -3.43
CA ARG A 51 -12.01 -14.91 -4.51
C ARG A 51 -11.21 -13.93 -5.35
N ASP A 52 -10.03 -14.35 -5.85
CA ASP A 52 -9.23 -13.51 -6.74
C ASP A 52 -10.01 -13.02 -7.95
N GLY A 53 -10.87 -13.88 -8.50
CA GLY A 53 -11.73 -13.54 -9.63
C GLY A 53 -12.66 -12.34 -9.41
N ALA A 54 -12.91 -11.93 -8.15
CA ALA A 54 -13.69 -10.76 -7.81
C ALA A 54 -12.87 -9.45 -7.90
N LEU A 55 -11.55 -9.56 -7.95
CA LEU A 55 -10.59 -8.45 -7.95
C LEU A 55 -9.77 -8.37 -9.25
N ASP A 56 -10.08 -9.20 -10.26
CA ASP A 56 -9.35 -9.26 -11.54
C ASP A 56 -9.29 -7.93 -12.29
N HIS A 57 -10.28 -7.04 -12.11
CA HIS A 57 -10.28 -5.72 -12.74
C HIS A 57 -9.10 -4.85 -12.30
N ILE A 58 -8.43 -5.15 -11.19
CA ILE A 58 -7.18 -4.47 -10.80
C ILE A 58 -6.07 -4.68 -11.84
N PHE A 59 -6.15 -5.72 -12.66
CA PHE A 59 -5.16 -6.01 -13.70
C PHE A 59 -5.41 -5.29 -15.03
N ASN A 60 -6.52 -4.53 -15.14
CA ASN A 60 -6.81 -3.73 -16.32
C ASN A 60 -5.85 -2.53 -16.45
N THR A 61 -6.09 -1.66 -17.44
CA THR A 61 -5.28 -0.46 -17.71
C THR A 61 -5.55 0.71 -16.76
N THR A 62 -6.49 0.57 -15.82
CA THR A 62 -6.85 1.60 -14.83
C THR A 62 -6.60 1.14 -13.39
N LEU A 63 -5.89 0.03 -13.20
CA LEU A 63 -5.61 -0.59 -11.90
C LEU A 63 -6.88 -0.86 -11.06
N GLY A 64 -8.03 -1.03 -11.70
CA GLY A 64 -9.32 -1.21 -11.06
C GLY A 64 -9.99 0.08 -10.56
N PHE A 65 -9.41 1.25 -10.79
CA PHE A 65 -10.09 2.54 -10.63
C PHE A 65 -10.91 2.86 -11.89
N GLU A 66 -11.77 3.87 -11.84
CA GLU A 66 -12.43 4.36 -13.05
C GLU A 66 -11.48 5.20 -13.91
N HIS A 67 -10.60 5.97 -13.26
CA HIS A 67 -9.63 6.82 -13.95
C HIS A 67 -8.30 6.94 -13.19
N ILE A 68 -7.22 7.27 -13.90
CA ILE A 68 -5.92 7.59 -13.32
C ILE A 68 -5.42 8.92 -13.88
N TYR A 69 -5.14 9.87 -13.00
CA TYR A 69 -4.46 11.12 -13.33
C TYR A 69 -3.00 11.09 -12.86
N ALA A 70 -2.13 11.72 -13.63
CA ALA A 70 -0.80 12.12 -13.19
C ALA A 70 -0.71 13.65 -13.15
N ILE A 71 -0.18 14.22 -12.07
CA ILE A 71 0.02 15.66 -11.91
C ILE A 71 1.51 15.98 -11.96
N GLY A 72 1.88 17.03 -12.68
CA GLY A 72 3.27 17.48 -12.78
C GLY A 72 3.36 18.75 -13.61
N LEU A 73 4.42 19.52 -13.44
CA LEU A 73 4.59 20.73 -14.25
C LEU A 73 4.74 20.39 -15.74
N LYS A 74 4.19 21.24 -16.61
CA LYS A 74 4.13 20.98 -18.06
C LYS A 74 5.51 20.90 -18.70
N GLU A 75 6.44 21.72 -18.20
CA GLU A 75 7.82 21.83 -18.66
C GLU A 75 8.73 20.71 -18.12
N ARG A 76 8.31 19.96 -17.09
CA ARG A 76 9.04 18.80 -16.54
C ARG A 76 8.87 17.56 -17.42
N THR A 77 9.20 17.74 -18.70
CA THR A 77 9.14 16.68 -19.73
C THR A 77 9.99 15.48 -19.34
N ASP A 78 11.11 15.68 -18.64
CA ASP A 78 11.94 14.62 -18.08
C ASP A 78 11.16 13.68 -17.16
N LYS A 79 10.38 14.22 -16.21
CA LYS A 79 9.56 13.42 -15.30
C LYS A 79 8.32 12.85 -15.98
N ARG A 80 7.68 13.64 -16.85
CA ARG A 80 6.47 13.20 -17.57
C ARG A 80 6.74 12.03 -18.49
N ASP A 81 7.82 12.09 -19.26
CA ASP A 81 8.23 11.01 -20.16
C ASP A 81 8.54 9.74 -19.37
N PHE A 82 9.29 9.87 -18.27
CA PHE A 82 9.67 8.70 -17.47
C PHE A 82 8.45 8.05 -16.78
N LEU A 83 7.55 8.82 -16.17
CA LEU A 83 6.32 8.26 -15.59
C LEU A 83 5.46 7.59 -16.66
N THR A 84 5.33 8.19 -17.85
CA THR A 84 4.54 7.64 -18.96
C THR A 84 5.09 6.29 -19.42
N VAL A 85 6.41 6.18 -19.59
CA VAL A 85 7.06 4.91 -19.95
C VAL A 85 6.91 3.88 -18.82
N SER A 86 7.06 4.31 -17.56
CA SER A 86 6.89 3.43 -16.38
C SER A 86 5.47 2.86 -16.29
N ALA A 87 4.45 3.69 -16.51
CA ALA A 87 3.04 3.27 -16.53
C ALA A 87 2.78 2.27 -17.67
N SER A 88 3.33 2.55 -18.86
CA SER A 88 3.21 1.70 -20.03
C SER A 88 3.79 0.30 -19.80
N VAL A 89 5.02 0.18 -19.27
CA VAL A 89 5.61 -1.15 -18.97
C VAL A 89 4.87 -1.88 -17.85
N SER A 90 4.19 -1.15 -16.97
CA SER A 90 3.35 -1.69 -15.90
C SER A 90 1.93 -2.05 -16.37
N GLY A 91 1.61 -1.74 -17.64
CA GLY A 91 0.36 -2.04 -18.29
C GLY A 91 -0.83 -1.25 -17.74
N PHE A 92 -0.62 0.03 -17.40
CA PHE A 92 -1.70 0.98 -17.10
C PHE A 92 -1.45 2.34 -17.73
N GLU A 93 -2.50 3.14 -17.81
CA GLU A 93 -2.50 4.43 -18.51
C GLU A 93 -2.78 5.56 -17.52
N VAL A 94 -2.25 6.76 -17.83
CA VAL A 94 -2.45 7.97 -17.02
C VAL A 94 -2.88 9.12 -17.92
N GLU A 95 -3.77 9.97 -17.43
CA GLU A 95 -4.07 11.26 -18.03
C GLU A 95 -3.29 12.35 -17.31
N TRP A 96 -2.54 13.16 -18.06
CA TRP A 96 -1.75 14.25 -17.49
C TRP A 96 -2.59 15.48 -17.20
N LEU A 97 -2.46 15.99 -15.97
CA LEU A 97 -2.92 17.31 -15.56
C LEU A 97 -1.72 18.21 -15.26
N ASP A 98 -1.80 19.45 -15.73
CA ASP A 98 -0.75 20.43 -15.53
C ASP A 98 -0.69 20.87 -14.04
N GLY A 99 0.50 20.77 -13.46
CA GLY A 99 0.85 21.39 -12.19
C GLY A 99 0.80 22.91 -12.29
N VAL A 100 0.74 23.59 -11.14
CA VAL A 100 0.51 25.03 -11.10
C VAL A 100 1.74 25.75 -10.57
N ARG A 101 2.26 26.69 -11.36
CA ARG A 101 3.36 27.56 -10.94
C ARG A 101 2.84 28.65 -10.00
N PRO A 102 3.64 29.08 -9.00
CA PRO A 102 3.24 30.18 -8.12
C PRO A 102 2.89 31.47 -8.86
N GLN A 103 3.54 31.74 -9.99
CA GLN A 103 3.33 32.94 -10.80
C GLN A 103 1.96 32.98 -11.48
N GLU A 104 1.30 31.83 -11.63
CA GLU A 104 -0.05 31.72 -12.20
C GLU A 104 -1.14 31.95 -11.15
N LEU A 105 -0.79 31.94 -9.86
CA LEU A 105 -1.73 32.09 -8.77
C LEU A 105 -2.15 33.54 -8.57
N GLN A 106 -3.44 33.72 -8.32
CA GLN A 106 -4.02 35.01 -7.96
C GLN A 106 -4.37 34.99 -6.47
N GLN A 107 -3.86 35.96 -5.70
CA GLN A 107 -4.11 36.06 -4.26
C GLN A 107 -5.62 36.06 -3.91
N LYS A 108 -6.45 36.65 -4.79
CA LYS A 108 -7.92 36.69 -4.63
C LYS A 108 -8.61 35.34 -4.78
N ALA A 109 -7.95 34.37 -5.40
CA ALA A 109 -8.46 33.02 -5.61
C ALA A 109 -8.01 32.02 -4.52
N LEU A 110 -7.17 32.48 -3.58
CA LEU A 110 -6.69 31.62 -2.50
C LEU A 110 -7.74 31.49 -1.40
N PRO A 111 -7.91 30.28 -0.81
CA PRO A 111 -8.75 30.08 0.35
C PRO A 111 -8.18 30.83 1.56
N LYS A 112 -9.01 30.98 2.60
CA LYS A 112 -8.56 31.49 3.88
C LYS A 112 -7.38 30.64 4.41
N GLY A 113 -6.37 31.30 4.97
CA GLY A 113 -5.17 30.67 5.54
C GLY A 113 -3.95 30.71 4.62
N TYR A 114 -4.14 30.72 3.30
CA TYR A 114 -3.04 30.88 2.34
C TYR A 114 -2.79 32.33 1.93
N ASN A 115 -1.52 32.69 1.88
CA ASN A 115 -1.07 34.00 1.46
C ASN A 115 0.26 33.87 0.71
N LEU A 116 0.32 34.36 -0.54
CA LEU A 116 1.50 34.22 -1.40
C LEU A 116 2.75 34.92 -0.85
N SER A 117 2.60 35.86 0.09
CA SER A 117 3.71 36.57 0.72
C SER A 117 4.21 35.91 2.00
N LEU A 118 3.44 34.99 2.59
CA LEU A 118 3.73 34.40 3.92
C LEU A 118 3.89 32.88 3.88
N THR A 119 3.23 32.22 2.94
CA THR A 119 3.25 30.77 2.75
C THR A 119 4.19 30.43 1.62
N GLU A 120 4.89 29.30 1.73
CA GLU A 120 5.82 28.83 0.68
C GLU A 120 5.08 28.71 -0.66
N PRO A 121 5.39 29.55 -1.67
CA PRO A 121 4.54 29.68 -2.86
C PRO A 121 4.43 28.40 -3.68
N ASN A 122 5.49 27.59 -3.73
CA ASN A 122 5.47 26.31 -4.43
C ASN A 122 4.53 25.29 -3.75
N ALA A 123 4.40 25.35 -2.42
CA ALA A 123 3.44 24.51 -1.70
C ALA A 123 2.00 24.89 -2.04
N ILE A 124 1.70 26.18 -2.25
CA ILE A 124 0.39 26.62 -2.73
C ILE A 124 0.15 26.14 -4.16
N GLY A 125 1.17 26.20 -5.03
CA GLY A 125 1.11 25.64 -6.38
C GLY A 125 0.77 24.14 -6.38
N CYS A 126 1.44 23.38 -5.51
CA CYS A 126 1.15 21.97 -5.27
C CYS A 126 -0.31 21.76 -4.84
N TRP A 127 -0.77 22.44 -3.79
CA TRP A 127 -2.18 22.40 -3.36
C TRP A 127 -3.14 22.65 -4.53
N ARG A 128 -2.88 23.69 -5.33
CA ARG A 128 -3.76 24.05 -6.44
C ARG A 128 -3.85 22.96 -7.50
N ALA A 129 -2.73 22.30 -7.80
CA ALA A 129 -2.68 21.17 -8.73
C ALA A 129 -3.54 19.99 -8.23
N HIS A 130 -3.41 19.60 -6.96
CA HIS A 130 -4.26 18.57 -6.36
C HIS A 130 -5.75 18.94 -6.39
N MET A 131 -6.09 20.18 -6.04
CA MET A 131 -7.49 20.62 -6.09
C MET A 131 -8.02 20.64 -7.53
N ASN A 132 -7.19 20.91 -8.55
CA ASN A 132 -7.58 20.78 -9.95
C ASN A 132 -7.86 19.33 -10.35
N ALA A 133 -7.02 18.38 -9.90
CA ALA A 133 -7.27 16.96 -10.12
C ALA A 133 -8.59 16.49 -9.49
N LEU A 134 -8.85 16.87 -8.23
CA LEU A 134 -10.12 16.58 -7.56
C LEU A 134 -11.31 17.20 -8.30
N ASN A 135 -11.17 18.41 -8.82
CA ASN A 135 -12.23 19.06 -9.60
C ASN A 135 -12.52 18.28 -10.89
N ASN A 136 -11.49 17.78 -11.57
CA ASN A 136 -11.64 16.93 -12.76
C ASN A 136 -12.35 15.60 -12.46
N VAL A 137 -12.15 15.00 -11.27
CA VAL A 137 -12.95 13.85 -10.82
C VAL A 137 -14.44 14.20 -10.76
N LEU A 138 -14.78 15.39 -10.26
CA LEU A 138 -16.18 15.83 -10.16
C LEU A 138 -16.78 16.20 -11.52
N LEU A 139 -16.05 16.94 -12.35
CA LEU A 139 -16.51 17.40 -13.67
C LEU A 139 -16.81 16.21 -14.59
N ASN A 140 -15.98 15.17 -14.55
CA ASN A 140 -16.19 13.96 -15.33
C ASN A 140 -17.09 12.93 -14.65
N SER A 141 -17.58 13.22 -13.43
CA SER A 141 -18.44 12.33 -12.65
C SER A 141 -17.86 10.94 -12.38
N TYR A 142 -16.53 10.80 -12.35
CA TYR A 142 -15.87 9.53 -12.06
C TYR A 142 -16.20 9.06 -10.65
N SER A 143 -16.52 7.78 -10.48
CA SER A 143 -16.81 7.16 -9.19
C SER A 143 -15.56 7.06 -8.32
N THR A 144 -14.42 6.75 -8.93
CA THR A 144 -13.10 6.62 -8.28
C THR A 144 -12.00 7.11 -9.21
N ALA A 145 -10.98 7.75 -8.66
CA ALA A 145 -9.79 8.10 -9.42
C ALA A 145 -8.54 7.93 -8.56
N LEU A 146 -7.46 7.42 -9.16
CA LEU A 146 -6.10 7.47 -8.63
C LEU A 146 -5.40 8.73 -9.15
N ILE A 147 -4.73 9.46 -8.27
CA ILE A 147 -3.93 10.63 -8.59
C ILE A 147 -2.49 10.33 -8.21
N LEU A 148 -1.56 10.50 -9.17
CA LEU A 148 -0.13 10.26 -9.03
C LEU A 148 0.65 11.56 -9.19
N GLU A 149 1.69 11.78 -8.40
CA GLU A 149 2.66 12.86 -8.64
C GLU A 149 3.68 12.45 -9.72
N ASP A 150 4.33 13.43 -10.36
CA ASP A 150 5.26 13.17 -11.48
C ASP A 150 6.51 12.37 -11.09
N ASP A 151 6.89 12.43 -9.82
CA ASP A 151 7.98 11.63 -9.25
C ASP A 151 7.51 10.31 -8.63
N ALA A 152 6.23 9.93 -8.78
CA ALA A 152 5.70 8.67 -8.26
C ALA A 152 6.32 7.44 -8.93
N ASP A 153 6.62 6.42 -8.12
CA ASP A 153 7.13 5.13 -8.57
C ASP A 153 6.53 3.98 -7.75
N TRP A 154 6.58 2.78 -8.29
CA TRP A 154 5.92 1.59 -7.73
C TRP A 154 6.72 0.33 -8.01
N ASP A 155 6.43 -0.72 -7.23
CA ASP A 155 7.05 -2.03 -7.41
C ASP A 155 6.58 -2.63 -8.74
N VAL A 156 7.44 -3.38 -9.44
CA VAL A 156 7.05 -4.08 -10.67
C VAL A 156 5.86 -5.04 -10.47
N ASN A 157 5.57 -5.42 -9.23
CA ASN A 157 4.42 -6.25 -8.84
C ASN A 157 3.20 -5.44 -8.36
N ILE A 158 3.08 -4.15 -8.68
CA ILE A 158 2.03 -3.24 -8.17
C ILE A 158 0.60 -3.78 -8.31
N LYS A 159 0.27 -4.47 -9.40
CA LYS A 159 -1.07 -5.06 -9.61
C LYS A 159 -1.38 -6.16 -8.58
N ALA A 160 -0.38 -6.98 -8.22
CA ALA A 160 -0.53 -8.02 -7.21
C ALA A 160 -0.64 -7.41 -5.80
N GLN A 161 0.18 -6.40 -5.51
CA GLN A 161 0.11 -5.62 -4.27
C GLN A 161 -1.26 -4.96 -4.09
N LEU A 162 -1.77 -4.28 -5.12
CA LEU A 162 -3.07 -3.61 -5.10
C LEU A 162 -4.23 -4.59 -4.93
N ARG A 163 -4.15 -5.79 -5.51
CA ARG A 163 -5.15 -6.85 -5.28
C ARG A 163 -5.20 -7.27 -3.82
N GLU A 164 -4.06 -7.40 -3.16
CA GLU A 164 -4.03 -7.77 -1.75
C GLU A 164 -4.44 -6.60 -0.84
N PHE A 165 -4.07 -5.37 -1.20
CA PHE A 165 -4.57 -4.17 -0.55
C PHE A 165 -6.11 -4.07 -0.62
N ALA A 166 -6.71 -4.33 -1.78
CA ALA A 166 -8.17 -4.36 -1.94
C ALA A 166 -8.82 -5.42 -1.04
N ARG A 167 -8.21 -6.59 -0.91
CA ARG A 167 -8.66 -7.65 0.00
C ARG A 167 -8.62 -7.20 1.46
N GLY A 168 -7.52 -6.57 1.87
CA GLY A 168 -7.38 -6.00 3.21
C GLY A 168 -8.44 -4.93 3.49
N LEU A 169 -8.64 -4.02 2.54
CA LEU A 169 -9.66 -2.97 2.62
C LEU A 169 -11.07 -3.57 2.83
N HIS A 170 -11.47 -4.54 2.00
CA HIS A 170 -12.78 -5.18 2.16
C HIS A 170 -12.91 -5.97 3.46
N SER A 171 -11.84 -6.63 3.91
CA SER A 171 -11.82 -7.36 5.18
C SER A 171 -12.03 -6.44 6.37
N LEU A 172 -11.35 -5.29 6.41
CA LEU A 172 -11.53 -4.26 7.44
C LEU A 172 -12.98 -3.76 7.51
N LYS A 173 -13.60 -3.61 6.33
CA LYS A 173 -14.97 -3.11 6.17
C LYS A 173 -16.04 -4.18 6.32
N GLY A 174 -15.66 -5.44 6.50
CA GLY A 174 -16.58 -6.57 6.61
C GLY A 174 -17.34 -6.88 5.32
N ASN A 175 -16.82 -6.46 4.16
CA ASN A 175 -17.42 -6.75 2.86
C ASN A 175 -16.82 -8.03 2.26
N SER A 176 -17.59 -9.11 2.19
CA SER A 176 -17.11 -10.39 1.64
C SER A 176 -17.40 -10.57 0.14
N LYS A 177 -18.10 -9.63 -0.49
CA LYS A 177 -18.55 -9.73 -1.89
C LYS A 177 -18.29 -8.42 -2.65
N PRO A 178 -17.02 -8.11 -2.95
CA PRO A 178 -16.70 -6.91 -3.72
C PRO A 178 -17.26 -7.00 -5.14
N SER A 179 -17.62 -5.84 -5.68
CA SER A 179 -17.99 -5.70 -7.08
C SER A 179 -16.74 -5.76 -7.95
N LYS A 180 -16.81 -6.46 -9.09
CA LYS A 180 -15.70 -6.46 -10.06
C LYS A 180 -15.43 -5.07 -10.61
N GLN A 181 -16.48 -4.29 -10.84
CA GLN A 181 -16.38 -2.93 -11.40
C GLN A 181 -15.74 -1.94 -10.43
N THR A 182 -15.86 -2.18 -9.13
CA THR A 182 -15.29 -1.33 -8.08
C THR A 182 -14.54 -2.22 -7.08
N PRO A 183 -13.38 -2.76 -7.48
CA PRO A 183 -12.66 -3.76 -6.70
C PRO A 183 -12.14 -3.22 -5.35
N TYR A 184 -12.06 -1.89 -5.17
CA TYR A 184 -11.78 -1.24 -3.88
C TYR A 184 -13.03 -0.78 -3.13
N GLY A 185 -14.23 -0.96 -3.69
CA GLY A 185 -15.47 -0.34 -3.20
C GLY A 185 -15.52 1.18 -3.44
N THR A 186 -16.60 1.82 -2.99
CA THR A 186 -16.83 3.28 -3.10
C THR A 186 -17.31 3.89 -1.77
N ASP A 187 -17.16 3.15 -0.68
CA ASP A 187 -17.62 3.47 0.67
C ASP A 187 -16.49 4.04 1.55
N TRP A 188 -15.39 4.48 0.92
CA TRP A 188 -14.27 5.21 1.51
C TRP A 188 -14.19 6.61 0.86
N ASP A 189 -13.46 7.55 1.47
CA ASP A 189 -13.27 8.89 0.92
C ASP A 189 -11.88 9.04 0.29
N LEU A 190 -10.84 8.52 0.94
CA LEU A 190 -9.46 8.56 0.45
C LEU A 190 -8.72 7.24 0.71
N LEU A 191 -7.95 6.77 -0.28
CA LEU A 191 -6.96 5.71 -0.09
C LEU A 191 -5.56 6.31 -0.24
N TRP A 192 -4.77 6.27 0.82
CA TRP A 192 -3.40 6.81 0.85
C TRP A 192 -2.40 5.76 0.35
N ILE A 193 -2.55 5.38 -0.91
CA ILE A 193 -1.82 4.25 -1.52
C ILE A 193 -0.30 4.50 -1.53
N GLY A 194 0.09 5.76 -1.72
CA GLY A 194 1.42 6.25 -1.92
C GLY A 194 1.71 7.50 -1.11
N GLY A 195 2.79 7.45 -0.34
CA GLY A 195 3.19 8.52 0.54
C GLY A 195 4.52 8.20 1.17
N CYS A 196 5.01 9.13 1.98
CA CYS A 196 6.22 8.92 2.75
C CYS A 196 5.96 8.04 3.96
N SER A 197 4.83 8.28 4.63
CA SER A 197 4.40 7.51 5.79
C SER A 197 2.92 7.70 6.08
N THR A 198 2.29 6.70 6.68
CA THR A 198 0.93 6.76 7.22
C THR A 198 0.87 6.10 8.59
N GLY A 199 -0.15 6.45 9.39
CA GLY A 199 -0.32 5.92 10.74
C GLY A 199 -1.79 5.67 11.08
N PRO A 200 -2.09 4.62 11.87
CA PRO A 200 -3.43 4.37 12.40
C PRO A 200 -3.74 5.27 13.60
N ASP A 201 -4.95 5.14 14.15
CA ASP A 201 -5.21 5.69 15.49
C ASP A 201 -4.40 4.96 16.56
N THR A 202 -4.04 5.63 17.64
CA THR A 202 -3.20 5.04 18.71
C THR A 202 -3.91 3.91 19.45
N ASN A 203 -5.24 3.84 19.35
CA ASN A 203 -6.08 2.79 19.90
C ASN A 203 -6.67 1.85 18.83
N GLU A 204 -6.17 1.90 17.59
CA GLU A 204 -6.65 1.02 16.52
C GLU A 204 -6.30 -0.44 16.83
N THR A 205 -7.31 -1.30 16.87
CA THR A 205 -7.13 -2.74 17.08
C THR A 205 -7.35 -3.54 15.81
N ARG A 206 -8.05 -2.96 14.82
CA ARG A 206 -8.43 -3.65 13.59
C ARG A 206 -7.50 -3.28 12.45
N TYR A 207 -6.74 -4.25 11.99
CA TYR A 207 -5.79 -4.08 10.89
C TYR A 207 -5.69 -5.37 10.07
N TYR A 208 -5.17 -5.26 8.86
CA TYR A 208 -4.91 -6.40 7.98
C TYR A 208 -3.41 -6.52 7.79
N ALA A 209 -2.82 -7.62 8.25
CA ALA A 209 -1.38 -7.87 8.16
C ALA A 209 -1.09 -8.77 6.96
N ILE A 210 -0.09 -8.40 6.16
CA ILE A 210 0.45 -9.18 5.04
C ILE A 210 1.89 -9.54 5.43
N PRO A 211 2.10 -10.64 6.18
CA PRO A 211 3.43 -11.06 6.58
C PRO A 211 4.22 -11.63 5.40
N ASP A 212 5.53 -11.73 5.59
CA ASP A 212 6.49 -12.28 4.62
C ASP A 212 6.41 -11.61 3.23
N ASP A 213 6.08 -10.32 3.19
CA ASP A 213 6.05 -9.50 1.98
C ASP A 213 7.49 -9.15 1.53
N PRO A 214 8.01 -9.77 0.45
CA PRO A 214 9.36 -9.51 -0.03
C PRO A 214 9.51 -8.12 -0.68
N THR A 215 8.40 -7.39 -0.88
CA THR A 215 8.37 -6.03 -1.41
C THR A 215 8.24 -4.97 -0.30
N ALA A 216 8.10 -5.39 0.97
CA ALA A 216 8.17 -4.48 2.10
C ALA A 216 9.64 -4.06 2.28
N PRO A 217 9.99 -2.77 2.09
CA PRO A 217 11.36 -2.33 2.35
C PRO A 217 11.69 -2.54 3.83
N SER A 218 12.93 -2.93 4.13
CA SER A 218 13.42 -3.01 5.51
C SER A 218 13.33 -1.64 6.19
N VAL A 219 13.17 -1.63 7.51
CA VAL A 219 13.12 -0.44 8.35
C VAL A 219 14.35 0.46 8.14
N GLN A 220 15.53 -0.12 7.89
CA GLN A 220 16.75 0.65 7.62
C GLN A 220 16.75 1.38 6.27
N ASN A 221 15.94 0.90 5.31
CA ASN A 221 15.88 1.38 3.92
C ASN A 221 14.62 2.21 3.64
N ARG A 222 13.85 2.58 4.68
CA ARG A 222 12.63 3.37 4.55
C ARG A 222 12.57 4.48 5.59
N GLY A 223 12.01 5.63 5.21
CA GLY A 223 11.79 6.72 6.15
C GLY A 223 10.56 6.44 6.99
N THR A 224 10.70 6.31 8.31
CA THR A 224 9.57 6.06 9.22
C THR A 224 9.47 7.18 10.25
N TRP A 225 8.62 8.18 10.02
CA TRP A 225 8.18 9.08 11.11
C TRP A 225 6.83 8.66 11.71
N SER A 226 6.07 7.82 11.00
CA SER A 226 4.87 7.13 11.48
C SER A 226 4.89 5.70 10.94
N GLY A 227 3.88 4.90 11.28
CA GLY A 227 3.81 3.50 10.87
C GLY A 227 2.84 2.67 11.71
N PRO A 228 2.92 1.32 11.64
CA PRO A 228 2.11 0.45 12.46
C PRO A 228 2.41 0.65 13.95
N LEU A 229 1.44 0.31 14.81
CA LEU A 229 1.61 0.39 16.26
C LEU A 229 2.65 -0.61 16.75
N ASP A 230 3.39 -0.29 17.81
CA ASP A 230 4.40 -1.19 18.40
C ASP A 230 3.80 -2.54 18.81
N SER A 231 2.56 -2.54 19.31
CA SER A 231 1.83 -3.77 19.63
C SER A 231 1.57 -4.68 18.42
N TRP A 232 1.48 -4.11 17.20
CA TRP A 232 1.37 -4.90 15.98
C TRP A 232 2.73 -5.46 15.57
N LYS A 233 3.80 -4.69 15.78
CA LYS A 233 5.19 -5.08 15.49
C LYS A 233 5.69 -6.21 16.38
N GLU A 234 5.18 -6.31 17.62
CA GLU A 234 5.44 -7.44 18.52
C GLU A 234 4.91 -8.76 17.97
N ILE A 235 3.83 -8.72 17.18
CA ILE A 235 3.19 -9.89 16.56
C ILE A 235 3.79 -10.16 15.18
N PHE A 236 4.08 -9.09 14.43
CA PHE A 236 4.48 -9.14 13.03
C PHE A 236 5.79 -8.38 12.81
N PRO A 237 6.86 -9.04 12.35
CA PRO A 237 8.12 -8.37 12.06
C PRO A 237 7.95 -7.24 11.06
N GLU A 238 8.35 -6.03 11.47
CA GLU A 238 8.14 -4.82 10.68
C GLU A 238 8.94 -4.81 9.35
N ASP A 239 10.07 -5.52 9.31
CA ASP A 239 10.92 -5.66 8.12
C ASP A 239 10.32 -6.51 7.00
N SER A 240 9.27 -7.29 7.28
CA SER A 240 8.67 -8.20 6.31
C SER A 240 7.15 -8.15 6.27
N THR A 241 6.54 -7.21 6.99
CA THR A 241 5.08 -7.12 7.06
C THR A 241 4.60 -5.81 6.48
N ARG A 242 3.64 -5.90 5.57
CA ARG A 242 2.83 -4.75 5.14
C ARG A 242 1.48 -4.79 5.84
N PHE A 243 1.10 -3.67 6.42
CA PHE A 243 -0.17 -3.51 7.12
C PHE A 243 -1.13 -2.70 6.27
N VAL A 244 -2.42 -3.00 6.36
CA VAL A 244 -3.50 -2.15 5.84
C VAL A 244 -4.43 -1.82 7.01
N TYR A 245 -4.79 -0.55 7.15
CA TYR A 245 -5.56 -0.07 8.29
C TYR A 245 -6.33 1.22 7.93
N ARG A 246 -7.23 1.63 8.82
CA ARG A 246 -7.86 2.95 8.76
C ARG A 246 -6.81 4.00 9.11
N ALA A 247 -6.46 4.86 8.15
CA ALA A 247 -5.47 5.89 8.37
C ALA A 247 -6.05 7.01 9.24
N ARG A 248 -5.35 7.35 10.30
CA ARG A 248 -5.57 8.60 11.06
C ARG A 248 -4.71 9.72 10.49
N GLU A 249 -3.53 9.39 9.99
CA GLU A 249 -2.59 10.36 9.45
C GLU A 249 -1.86 9.80 8.23
N GLY A 250 -1.38 10.72 7.39
CA GLY A 250 -0.52 10.46 6.24
C GLY A 250 0.35 11.67 5.94
N CYS A 251 1.43 11.48 5.20
CA CYS A 251 2.22 12.59 4.66
C CYS A 251 2.88 12.20 3.34
N CYS A 252 3.08 13.21 2.50
CA CYS A 252 3.32 13.13 1.06
C CYS A 252 2.14 12.53 0.30
N THR A 253 1.97 12.91 -0.97
CA THR A 253 0.81 12.53 -1.80
C THR A 253 1.23 11.89 -3.12
N TYR A 254 2.37 11.20 -3.13
CA TYR A 254 2.95 10.52 -4.32
C TYR A 254 1.91 9.71 -5.09
N GLY A 255 0.98 9.05 -4.39
CA GLY A 255 -0.19 8.45 -5.02
C GLY A 255 -1.36 8.32 -4.05
N TYR A 256 -2.52 8.86 -4.38
CA TYR A 256 -3.72 8.65 -3.56
C TYR A 256 -4.94 8.46 -4.44
N ALA A 257 -5.90 7.67 -3.98
CA ALA A 257 -7.18 7.54 -4.65
C ALA A 257 -8.28 8.27 -3.87
N VAL A 258 -9.28 8.76 -4.60
CA VAL A 258 -10.49 9.38 -4.05
C VAL A 258 -11.73 8.76 -4.68
N THR A 259 -12.81 8.67 -3.90
CA THR A 259 -14.15 8.52 -4.49
C THR A 259 -14.68 9.88 -4.91
N ASN A 260 -15.70 9.92 -5.76
CA ASN A 260 -16.41 11.17 -6.06
C ASN A 260 -16.85 11.92 -4.79
N ARG A 261 -17.36 11.17 -3.80
CA ARG A 261 -17.74 11.69 -2.48
C ARG A 261 -16.53 12.27 -1.73
N GLY A 262 -15.41 11.55 -1.71
CA GLY A 262 -14.18 12.00 -1.10
C GLY A 262 -13.64 13.28 -1.72
N ALA A 263 -13.63 13.36 -3.05
CA ALA A 263 -13.22 14.56 -3.79
C ALA A 263 -14.05 15.80 -3.39
N ARG A 264 -15.37 15.67 -3.25
CA ARG A 264 -16.24 16.76 -2.75
C ARG A 264 -15.84 17.19 -1.34
N LYS A 265 -15.64 16.24 -0.42
CA LYS A 265 -15.28 16.55 0.97
C LYS A 265 -13.94 17.30 1.06
N ILE A 266 -12.93 16.81 0.33
CA ILE A 266 -11.59 17.41 0.34
C ILE A 266 -11.63 18.81 -0.30
N LEU A 267 -12.31 18.98 -1.45
CA LEU A 267 -12.46 20.29 -2.08
C LEU A 267 -13.19 21.29 -1.19
N THR A 268 -14.28 20.89 -0.54
CA THR A 268 -14.99 21.76 0.40
C THR A 268 -14.06 22.20 1.52
N ALA A 269 -13.39 21.25 2.18
CA ALA A 269 -12.55 21.57 3.31
C ALA A 269 -11.33 22.42 2.91
N LEU A 270 -10.63 22.06 1.83
CA LEU A 270 -9.30 22.62 1.53
C LEU A 270 -9.31 23.74 0.49
N ALA A 271 -10.40 23.92 -0.26
CA ALA A 271 -10.51 24.98 -1.26
C ALA A 271 -11.66 25.97 -1.02
N ILE A 272 -12.67 25.60 -0.24
CA ILE A 272 -13.81 26.48 0.06
C ILE A 272 -13.69 27.04 1.48
N ASP A 273 -13.42 26.19 2.47
CA ASP A 273 -13.41 26.60 3.87
C ASP A 273 -12.10 27.34 4.23
N HIS A 274 -11.00 26.61 4.42
CA HIS A 274 -9.68 27.16 4.73
C HIS A 274 -8.58 26.12 4.58
N ILE A 275 -7.32 26.56 4.53
CA ILE A 275 -6.13 25.70 4.61
C ILE A 275 -4.95 26.51 5.17
N GLU A 276 -4.27 25.94 6.16
CA GLU A 276 -3.17 26.59 6.90
C GLU A 276 -1.89 25.72 6.93
N ALA A 277 -1.89 24.60 6.19
CA ALA A 277 -0.80 23.64 6.11
C ALA A 277 -0.54 23.24 4.64
N PRO A 278 0.61 22.62 4.30
CA PRO A 278 0.78 21.91 3.03
C PRO A 278 -0.36 20.91 2.78
N VAL A 279 -0.65 20.63 1.50
CA VAL A 279 -1.84 19.88 1.09
C VAL A 279 -1.91 18.47 1.69
N ASP A 280 -0.77 17.79 1.80
CA ASP A 280 -0.65 16.47 2.40
C ASP A 280 -0.98 16.52 3.90
N ASN A 281 -0.40 17.46 4.65
CA ASN A 281 -0.73 17.65 6.06
C ASN A 281 -2.21 18.02 6.26
N ALA A 282 -2.76 18.88 5.42
CA ALA A 282 -4.18 19.24 5.49
C ALA A 282 -5.11 18.04 5.17
N MET A 283 -4.72 17.15 4.25
CA MET A 283 -5.44 15.90 3.99
C MET A 283 -5.30 14.91 5.15
N SER A 284 -4.14 14.88 5.83
CA SER A 284 -3.91 14.11 7.05
C SER A 284 -4.85 14.55 8.18
N GLU A 285 -5.01 15.87 8.38
CA GLU A 285 -5.96 16.43 9.35
C GLU A 285 -7.41 15.99 9.08
N LEU A 286 -7.81 15.86 7.80
CA LEU A 286 -9.12 15.33 7.43
C LEU A 286 -9.26 13.84 7.80
N CYS A 287 -8.23 13.03 7.60
CA CYS A 287 -8.24 11.61 7.97
C CYS A 287 -8.35 11.41 9.50
N GLY A 288 -7.67 12.28 10.25
CA GLY A 288 -7.66 12.26 11.72
C GLY A 288 -8.86 12.95 12.36
N GLY A 289 -9.54 13.86 11.64
CA GLY A 289 -10.55 14.75 12.21
C GLY A 289 -9.94 15.71 13.22
N LEU A 290 -8.80 16.31 12.88
CA LEU A 290 -8.03 17.19 13.78
C LEU A 290 -8.49 18.65 13.68
N GLY A 291 -8.37 19.41 14.76
CA GLY A 291 -8.77 20.81 14.80
C GLY A 291 -10.27 20.99 14.60
N ASP A 292 -10.67 21.80 13.62
CA ASP A 292 -12.07 22.03 13.23
C ASP A 292 -12.51 21.16 12.04
N ARG A 293 -11.66 20.23 11.59
CA ARG A 293 -11.91 19.39 10.42
C ARG A 293 -12.84 18.23 10.72
N GLN A 294 -13.84 18.03 9.86
CA GLN A 294 -14.65 16.82 9.89
C GLN A 294 -13.85 15.61 9.42
N ARG A 295 -13.85 14.55 10.23
CA ARG A 295 -13.18 13.28 9.90
C ARG A 295 -13.77 12.65 8.63
N ILE A 296 -12.90 12.24 7.70
CA ILE A 296 -13.24 11.47 6.50
C ILE A 296 -12.76 10.01 6.62
N GLU A 297 -13.27 9.14 5.75
CA GLU A 297 -12.94 7.71 5.76
C GLU A 297 -11.67 7.44 4.94
N CYS A 298 -10.52 7.40 5.61
CA CYS A 298 -9.21 7.12 5.01
C CYS A 298 -8.70 5.72 5.32
N PHE A 299 -8.09 5.06 4.34
CA PHE A 299 -7.37 3.80 4.51
C PHE A 299 -6.01 3.87 3.84
N ALA A 300 -5.01 3.18 4.40
CA ALA A 300 -3.66 3.18 3.86
C ALA A 300 -2.97 1.83 4.04
N PRO A 301 -2.10 1.43 3.12
CA PRO A 301 -1.05 0.46 3.40
C PRO A 301 0.17 1.14 4.03
N PHE A 302 0.86 0.45 4.95
CA PHE A 302 2.22 0.80 5.34
C PHE A 302 3.13 -0.43 5.45
N PRO A 303 4.33 -0.42 4.82
CA PRO A 303 4.85 0.64 3.94
C PRO A 303 3.91 0.94 2.77
N ASN A 304 3.98 2.16 2.25
CA ASN A 304 3.14 2.55 1.12
C ASN A 304 3.49 1.73 -0.15
N LEU A 305 2.54 1.59 -1.07
CA LEU A 305 2.72 0.83 -2.32
C LEU A 305 3.32 1.67 -3.44
N ILE A 306 3.19 2.99 -3.32
CA ILE A 306 3.75 3.97 -4.26
C ILE A 306 4.69 4.87 -3.46
N GLY A 307 5.91 5.02 -3.95
CA GLY A 307 6.96 5.85 -3.39
C GLY A 307 7.28 7.02 -4.31
N THR A 308 8.40 7.68 -4.04
CA THR A 308 8.96 8.73 -4.91
C THR A 308 10.30 8.29 -5.47
N TYR A 309 10.55 8.60 -6.73
CA TYR A 309 11.78 8.29 -7.44
C TYR A 309 12.62 9.56 -7.65
N ARG A 310 13.91 9.44 -7.35
CA ARG A 310 14.93 10.43 -7.62
C ARG A 310 15.91 9.87 -8.65
N GLN A 311 16.07 10.59 -9.75
CA GLN A 311 17.01 10.22 -10.81
C GLN A 311 18.45 10.49 -10.34
N ALA A 312 19.39 9.63 -10.73
CA ALA A 312 20.81 9.91 -10.51
C ALA A 312 21.18 11.29 -11.10
N GLY A 313 21.90 12.11 -10.31
CA GLY A 313 22.29 13.45 -10.71
C GLY A 313 22.17 14.49 -9.60
N PRO A 314 22.10 15.79 -9.97
CA PRO A 314 22.00 16.88 -9.01
C PRO A 314 20.64 16.94 -8.30
N ALA A 315 20.67 17.09 -6.97
CA ALA A 315 19.48 17.13 -6.11
C ALA A 315 18.48 18.28 -6.44
N TYR A 316 18.93 19.38 -7.07
CA TYR A 316 18.01 20.45 -7.48
C TYR A 316 16.94 19.98 -8.49
N LYS A 317 17.13 18.84 -9.16
CA LYS A 317 16.16 18.26 -10.09
C LYS A 317 15.02 17.50 -9.39
N ASP A 318 15.19 17.18 -8.11
CA ASP A 318 14.33 16.25 -7.38
C ASP A 318 12.92 16.81 -7.20
N SER A 319 12.83 18.01 -6.60
CA SER A 319 11.57 18.62 -6.22
C SER A 319 11.39 20.00 -6.85
N ASP A 320 10.16 20.29 -7.27
CA ASP A 320 9.74 21.64 -7.66
C ASP A 320 9.10 22.41 -6.48
N ILE A 321 8.99 21.77 -5.31
CA ILE A 321 8.51 22.40 -4.07
C ILE A 321 9.70 22.89 -3.25
N ASN A 322 10.61 21.97 -2.91
CA ASN A 322 11.80 22.26 -2.14
C ASN A 322 12.98 22.52 -3.06
N THR A 323 13.79 23.54 -2.75
CA THR A 323 14.99 23.83 -3.55
C THR A 323 16.12 22.87 -3.14
N GLY A 324 16.40 21.88 -3.98
CA GLY A 324 17.61 21.06 -3.86
C GLY A 324 18.87 21.83 -4.27
N ASP A 325 20.04 21.25 -4.00
CA ASP A 325 21.34 21.86 -4.31
C ASP A 325 22.04 21.15 -5.49
N GLN A 326 23.33 21.44 -5.68
CA GLN A 326 24.16 20.80 -6.72
C GLN A 326 24.77 19.47 -6.27
N THR A 327 24.40 18.95 -5.09
CA THR A 327 24.91 17.67 -4.60
C THR A 327 24.46 16.56 -5.53
N ILE A 328 25.40 15.72 -5.95
CA ILE A 328 25.15 14.58 -6.82
C ILE A 328 24.83 13.36 -5.96
N HIS A 329 23.76 12.66 -6.28
CA HIS A 329 23.41 11.38 -5.67
C HIS A 329 23.12 10.32 -6.74
N GLU A 330 23.15 9.06 -6.31
CA GLU A 330 22.75 7.92 -7.13
C GLU A 330 21.22 7.89 -7.30
N GLU A 331 20.74 7.09 -8.25
CA GLU A 331 19.30 6.88 -8.39
C GLU A 331 18.73 6.16 -7.17
N VAL A 332 17.52 6.53 -6.78
CA VAL A 332 16.85 5.88 -5.65
C VAL A 332 15.33 5.99 -5.79
N SER A 333 14.62 4.94 -5.42
CA SER A 333 13.18 4.95 -5.23
C SER A 333 12.86 4.76 -3.76
N HIS A 334 12.40 5.81 -3.09
CA HIS A 334 12.14 5.75 -1.65
C HIS A 334 10.97 4.82 -1.33
N ASN A 335 11.08 4.09 -0.22
CA ASN A 335 10.08 3.12 0.25
C ASN A 335 9.77 1.98 -0.75
N MET A 336 10.71 1.66 -1.64
CA MET A 336 10.55 0.64 -2.68
C MET A 336 11.61 -0.47 -2.56
N VAL A 337 11.33 -1.67 -3.08
CA VAL A 337 12.33 -2.75 -3.22
C VAL A 337 12.65 -2.98 -4.68
N TYR A 338 11.66 -3.44 -5.47
CA TYR A 338 11.82 -3.70 -6.90
C TYR A 338 11.19 -2.56 -7.71
N SER A 339 11.83 -1.39 -7.65
CA SER A 339 11.37 -0.18 -8.35
C SER A 339 11.22 -0.42 -9.86
N THR A 340 10.08 0.01 -10.41
CA THR A 340 9.82 0.01 -11.85
C THR A 340 10.80 0.93 -12.57
N ARG A 341 11.03 2.14 -12.04
CA ARG A 341 11.95 3.11 -12.66
C ARG A 341 13.41 2.67 -12.60
N CYS A 342 13.91 2.14 -11.48
CA CYS A 342 15.27 1.61 -11.39
C CYS A 342 15.46 0.39 -12.32
N ASN A 343 14.41 -0.39 -12.57
CA ASN A 343 14.47 -1.55 -13.47
C ASN A 343 14.02 -1.24 -14.91
N ILE A 344 13.81 0.03 -15.28
CA ILE A 344 13.11 0.38 -16.53
C ILE A 344 13.77 -0.18 -17.79
N HIS A 345 15.11 -0.16 -17.84
CA HIS A 345 15.85 -0.69 -18.98
C HIS A 345 15.71 -2.21 -19.12
N ARG A 346 15.60 -2.93 -18.00
CA ARG A 346 15.38 -4.38 -17.99
C ARG A 346 13.98 -4.71 -18.47
N LEU A 347 12.98 -3.97 -17.97
CA LEU A 347 11.57 -4.15 -18.34
C LEU A 347 11.34 -3.88 -19.83
N ILE A 348 11.92 -2.81 -20.39
CA ILE A 348 11.80 -2.48 -21.82
C ILE A 348 12.54 -3.50 -22.70
N SER A 349 13.59 -4.13 -22.18
CA SER A 349 14.36 -5.14 -22.91
C SER A 349 13.80 -6.56 -22.76
N ASP A 350 12.59 -6.71 -22.19
CA ASP A 350 11.93 -7.99 -21.91
C ASP A 350 12.79 -8.97 -21.11
N GLU A 351 13.68 -8.45 -20.25
CA GLU A 351 14.50 -9.27 -19.35
C GLU A 351 13.61 -10.09 -18.40
N GLU A 352 14.01 -11.33 -18.11
CA GLU A 352 13.22 -12.22 -17.25
C GLU A 352 13.25 -11.81 -15.77
N THR A 353 14.26 -11.03 -15.37
CA THR A 353 14.56 -10.71 -13.99
C THR A 353 14.72 -9.22 -13.74
N VAL A 354 14.38 -8.82 -12.51
CA VAL A 354 14.56 -7.47 -11.98
C VAL A 354 15.37 -7.53 -10.69
N PHE A 355 16.04 -6.42 -10.37
CA PHE A 355 16.87 -6.32 -9.18
C PHE A 355 16.21 -5.49 -8.09
N SER A 356 16.45 -5.90 -6.85
CA SER A 356 16.26 -5.06 -5.67
C SER A 356 17.28 -3.93 -5.71
N GLN A 357 16.84 -2.69 -5.51
CA GLN A 357 17.77 -1.56 -5.37
C GLN A 357 18.66 -1.67 -4.11
N TRP A 358 18.28 -2.54 -3.16
CA TRP A 358 19.01 -2.80 -1.92
C TRP A 358 19.81 -4.10 -1.94
N GLY A 359 19.99 -4.72 -3.11
CA GLY A 359 20.68 -6.00 -3.23
C GLY A 359 20.12 -7.06 -2.27
N ASN A 360 20.99 -7.72 -1.52
CA ASN A 360 20.63 -8.78 -0.56
C ASN A 360 20.63 -8.29 0.91
N ASP A 361 20.42 -7.00 1.13
CA ASP A 361 20.51 -6.39 2.48
C ASP A 361 19.41 -6.85 3.44
N SER A 362 18.32 -7.42 2.92
CA SER A 362 17.21 -7.97 3.69
C SER A 362 17.12 -9.49 3.50
N ALA A 363 16.89 -10.22 4.59
CA ALA A 363 16.60 -11.65 4.54
C ALA A 363 15.25 -11.98 3.88
N TRP A 364 14.38 -10.97 3.75
CA TRP A 364 13.01 -11.12 3.24
C TRP A 364 12.87 -10.72 1.77
N SER A 365 13.77 -9.86 1.28
CA SER A 365 13.75 -9.34 -0.08
C SER A 365 14.95 -9.87 -0.86
N PRO A 366 14.78 -10.90 -1.70
CA PRO A 366 15.82 -11.36 -2.61
C PRO A 366 16.43 -10.23 -3.45
N GLY A 367 17.74 -10.28 -3.72
CA GLY A 367 18.39 -9.28 -4.56
C GLY A 367 17.93 -9.29 -6.02
N GLU A 368 17.33 -10.38 -6.47
CA GLU A 368 16.83 -10.57 -7.82
C GLU A 368 15.55 -11.43 -7.78
N ILE A 369 14.55 -11.06 -8.57
CA ILE A 369 13.31 -11.84 -8.72
C ILE A 369 12.91 -11.98 -10.19
N ARG A 370 12.06 -12.97 -10.47
CA ARG A 370 11.36 -13.15 -11.75
C ARG A 370 9.91 -12.66 -11.60
N PRO A 371 9.53 -11.47 -12.08
CA PRO A 371 8.18 -10.93 -11.84
C PRO A 371 7.05 -11.84 -12.34
N LYS A 372 7.28 -12.60 -13.42
CA LYS A 372 6.30 -13.55 -13.99
C LYS A 372 6.03 -14.76 -13.07
N GLU A 373 6.97 -15.09 -12.19
CA GLU A 373 6.87 -16.20 -11.23
C GLU A 373 6.55 -15.72 -9.82
N PHE A 374 6.49 -14.40 -9.63
CA PHE A 374 6.32 -13.77 -8.34
C PHE A 374 4.88 -13.98 -7.82
N VAL A 375 4.77 -14.54 -6.61
CA VAL A 375 3.50 -14.74 -5.92
C VAL A 375 3.47 -13.83 -4.70
N TYR A 376 2.63 -12.81 -4.75
CA TYR A 376 2.44 -11.91 -3.62
C TYR A 376 1.75 -12.64 -2.45
N PRO A 377 2.25 -12.51 -1.20
CA PRO A 377 1.70 -13.22 -0.05
C PRO A 377 0.28 -12.79 0.29
N ARG A 378 -0.42 -13.65 1.04
CA ARG A 378 -1.76 -13.37 1.56
C ARG A 378 -1.66 -12.76 2.94
N GLY A 379 -2.45 -11.72 3.15
CA GLY A 379 -2.69 -11.23 4.49
C GLY A 379 -3.92 -11.85 5.17
N TYR A 380 -4.19 -11.35 6.37
CA TYR A 380 -5.38 -11.69 7.13
C TYR A 380 -5.77 -10.57 8.09
N LEU A 381 -7.05 -10.56 8.43
CA LEU A 381 -7.62 -9.58 9.36
C LEU A 381 -7.26 -9.94 10.80
N VAL A 382 -6.79 -8.94 11.54
CA VAL A 382 -6.56 -8.96 12.99
C VAL A 382 -7.56 -7.98 13.61
N ASN A 383 -8.19 -8.35 14.74
CA ASN A 383 -9.24 -7.56 15.39
C ASN A 383 -8.94 -7.30 16.86
#